data_AF-A0A3B9JEQ2-F1
#
_entry.id   AF-A0A3B9JEQ2-F1
#
_cell.length_a   1.000
_cell.length_b   1.000
_cell.length_c   1.000
_cell.angle_alpha   90.00
_cell.angle_beta   90.00
_cell.angle_gamma   90.00
#
_symmetry.space_group_name_H-M   'P 1'
#
loop_
_entity.id
_entity.type
_entity.pdbx_description
1 polymer ?
#
loop_
_entity_poly.entity_id
_entity_poly.type
_entity_poly.pdbx_seq_one_letter_code
_entity_poly.pdbx_strand_id
1 'polypeptide(L)' 'MSYWRLILDKPASGAWNMAVDEAILEQAGRGDSPPTLRLYAWQPACLS' A
#
# COMPACT_ATOMS: atom_id res chain seq x y z
N MET A 1 11.69 19.55 3.91
CA MET A 1 10.57 18.84 4.59
C MET A 1 10.24 17.63 3.74
N SER A 2 10.31 16.40 4.26
CA SER A 2 9.78 15.24 3.53
C SER A 2 8.27 15.23 3.70
N TYR A 3 7.55 15.16 2.58
CA TYR A 3 6.10 15.00 2.55
C TYR A 3 5.77 13.51 2.43
N TRP A 4 4.67 13.09 3.02
CA TRP A 4 4.18 11.72 2.94
C TRP A 4 3.12 11.60 1.85
N ARG A 5 3.13 10.48 1.12
CA ARG A 5 2.05 10.10 0.21
C ARG A 5 0.98 9.37 1.02
N LEU A 6 -0.23 9.95 1.12
CA LEU A 6 -1.39 9.29 1.71
C LEU A 6 -2.21 8.60 0.61
N ILE A 7 -2.48 7.31 0.75
CA ILE A 7 -3.36 6.53 -0.12
C ILE A 7 -4.54 6.01 0.70
N LEU A 8 -5.75 6.22 0.18
CA LEU A 8 -6.99 5.72 0.77
C LEU A 8 -7.65 4.77 -0.22
N ASP A 9 -7.53 3.47 0.03
CA ASP A 9 -8.08 2.44 -0.83
C ASP A 9 -9.42 1.91 -0.30
N LYS A 10 -10.26 1.48 -1.24
CA LYS A 10 -11.45 0.69 -0.91
C LYS A 10 -11.04 -0.71 -0.44
N PRO A 11 -11.89 -1.40 0.34
CA PRO A 11 -11.65 -2.80 0.69
C PRO A 11 -11.43 -3.66 -0.57
N ALA A 12 -10.44 -4.55 -0.52
CA ALA A 12 -10.04 -5.38 -1.65
C ALA A 12 -9.60 -6.78 -1.22
N SER A 13 -9.42 -7.68 -2.20
CA SER A 13 -8.98 -9.06 -1.95
C SER A 13 -7.56 -9.11 -1.41
N GLY A 14 -7.21 -10.22 -0.75
CA GLY A 14 -5.90 -10.34 -0.15
C GLY A 14 -4.75 -10.25 -1.15
N ALA A 15 -4.89 -10.94 -2.29
CA ALA A 15 -3.91 -10.89 -3.38
C ALA A 15 -3.71 -9.47 -3.92
N TRP A 16 -4.77 -8.67 -4.03
CA TRP A 16 -4.67 -7.29 -4.48
C TRP A 16 -3.91 -6.42 -3.47
N ASN A 17 -4.27 -6.50 -2.19
CA ASN A 17 -3.61 -5.71 -1.15
C ASN A 17 -2.12 -6.01 -1.05
N MET A 18 -1.73 -7.28 -1.14
CA MET A 18 -0.32 -7.69 -1.11
C MET A 18 0.44 -7.20 -2.35
N ALA A 19 -0.15 -7.30 -3.54
CA ALA A 19 0.48 -6.78 -4.77
C ALA A 19 0.70 -5.27 -4.72
N VAL A 20 -0.24 -4.51 -4.16
CA VAL A 20 -0.10 -3.06 -3.97
C VAL A 20 0.99 -2.74 -2.95
N ASP A 21 1.02 -3.46 -1.82
CA ASP A 21 2.03 -3.25 -0.78
C ASP A 21 3.45 -3.57 -1.29
N GLU A 22 3.62 -4.62 -2.09
CA GLU A 22 4.90 -4.95 -2.76
C GLU A 22 5.34 -3.84 -3.73
N ALA A 23 4.44 -3.35 -4.58
CA ALA A 23 4.75 -2.26 -5.50
C ALA A 23 5.15 -0.96 -4.77
N ILE A 24 4.51 -0.66 -3.64
CA ILE A 24 4.88 0.48 -2.78
C ILE A 24 6.27 0.27 -2.17
N LEU A 25 6.55 -0.93 -1.65
CA LEU A 25 7.83 -1.28 -1.06
C LEU A 25 8.98 -1.15 -2.08
N GLU A 26 8.80 -1.67 -3.29
CA GLU A 26 9.81 -1.57 -4.36
C GLU A 26 10.10 -0.11 -4.73
N GLN A 27 9.08 0.72 -4.94
CA GLN A 27 9.25 2.13 -5.28
C GLN A 27 9.90 2.92 -4.14
N ALA A 28 9.51 2.65 -2.90
CA ALA A 28 10.11 3.28 -1.73
C ALA A 28 11.59 2.88 -1.58
N GLY A 29 11.92 1.60 -1.80
CA GLY A 29 13.30 1.09 -1.74
C GLY A 29 14.21 1.68 -2.81
N ARG A 30 13.67 2.02 -3.98
CA ARG A 30 14.39 2.72 -5.06
C ARG A 30 14.49 4.23 -4.85
N GLY A 31 13.70 4.80 -3.94
CA GLY A 31 13.58 6.26 -3.77
C GLY A 31 12.71 6.94 -4.84
N ASP A 32 12.00 6.16 -5.65
CA ASP A 32 11.12 6.65 -6.73
C ASP A 32 9.78 7.19 -6.20
N SER A 33 9.49 6.95 -4.92
CA SER A 33 8.28 7.47 -4.26
C SER A 33 8.58 8.02 -2.87
N PRO A 34 7.84 9.04 -2.40
CA PRO A 34 7.89 9.47 -1.01
C PRO A 34 7.46 8.35 -0.05
N PRO A 35 7.85 8.43 1.23
CA PRO A 35 7.28 7.57 2.27
C PRO A 35 5.75 7.55 2.18
N THR A 36 5.17 6.35 2.19
CA THR A 36 3.76 6.14 1.90
C THR A 36 3.03 5.64 3.15
N LEU A 37 1.92 6.30 3.50
CA LEU A 37 0.93 5.80 4.44
C LEU A 37 -0.29 5.35 3.63
N ARG A 38 -0.62 4.06 3.69
CA ARG A 38 -1.76 3.48 3.00
C ARG A 38 -2.78 2.99 4.03
N LEU A 39 -4.04 3.40 3.87
CA LEU A 39 -5.17 2.88 4.65
C LEU A 39 -6.06 2.06 3.71
N TYR A 40 -6.31 0.82 4.08
CA TYR A 40 -7.11 -0.13 3.30
C TYR A 40 -7.77 -1.16 4.23
N ALA A 41 -8.65 -1.98 3.66
CA ALA A 41 -9.25 -3.11 4.35
C ALA A 41 -9.31 -4.35 3.45
N TRP A 42 -9.57 -5.50 4.07
CA TRP A 42 -9.72 -6.78 3.38
C TRP A 42 -11.19 -7.04 3.08
N GLN A 43 -11.48 -7.45 1.85
CA GLN A 43 -12.81 -7.94 1.45
C GLN A 43 -12.66 -9.04 0.37
N PRO A 44 -13.07 -10.30 0.67
CA PRO A 44 -13.49 -10.80 1.98
C PRO A 44 -12.37 -10.72 3.02
N ALA A 45 -12.69 -10.93 4.30
CA ALA A 45 -11.67 -11.07 5.34
C ALA A 45 -10.69 -12.19 4.94
N CYS A 46 -9.39 -11.94 5.12
CA CYS A 46 -8.34 -12.92 4.85
C CYS A 46 -7.26 -12.86 5.93
N LEU A 47 -6.48 -13.94 6.02
CA LEU A 47 -5.33 -14.02 6.90
C LEU A 47 -4.13 -13.36 6.19
N SER A 48 -3.35 -12.59 6.96
CA SER A 48 -2.13 -11.94 6.48
C SER A 48 -0.89 -12.76 6.79
#